data_AF-A0A956TFH4-F1
#
_entry.id   AF-A0A956TFH4-F1
#
_cell.length_a   1.000
_cell.length_b   1.000
_cell.length_c   1.000
_cell.angle_alpha   90.00
_cell.angle_beta   90.00
_cell.angle_gamma   90.00
#
_symmetry.space_group_name_H-M   'P 1'
#
loop_
_entity.id
_entity.type
_entity.pdbx_description
1 polymer ?
#
loop_
_entity_poly.entity_id
_entity_poly.type
_entity_poly.pdbx_seq_one_letter_code
_entity_poly.pdbx_strand_id
1 'polypeptide(L)'
;MTISSPFRPALAARRDQPVSAEFKLLLKPDSFRDAKEGVEDYWDKVQEIAGQLGYDSGEEPLPEGERTISFLDTDDFELRDHGYLLRVRKSDDTELTLKYRSLDRDDAAAHDVSSTVPGQTKFEMDVTRRDLFSKSNTIEVDRVPERISDCQKLFPGLDLPDDELARVKDRKVKEKSYKLGRVTLPDGSTAKAGMSLWYDGKHPLLAEFSFRIPLEDGHSGSEPGARRLLEALRERSETLEGTKTDVIYA
;
A
#
# COMPACT_ATOMS: atom_id res chain seq x y z
N MET A 1 -21.59 46.64 9.88
CA MET A 1 -21.24 45.82 8.70
C MET A 1 -20.52 44.58 9.21
N THR A 2 -21.23 43.46 9.29
CA THR A 2 -20.68 42.18 9.77
C THR A 2 -20.31 41.37 8.53
N ILE A 3 -19.02 41.19 8.29
CA ILE A 3 -18.53 40.37 7.18
C ILE A 3 -18.66 38.92 7.63
N SER A 4 -19.75 38.28 7.24
CA SER A 4 -19.94 36.83 7.39
C SER A 4 -18.97 36.13 6.43
N SER A 5 -18.00 35.42 6.99
CA SER A 5 -17.12 34.51 6.25
C SER A 5 -17.97 33.36 5.69
N PRO A 6 -17.89 33.03 4.39
CA PRO A 6 -18.62 31.88 3.88
C PRO A 6 -17.95 30.61 4.40
N PHE A 7 -18.71 29.88 5.22
CA PHE A 7 -18.44 28.50 5.58
C PHE A 7 -18.34 27.69 4.28
N ARG A 8 -17.11 27.32 3.87
CA ARG A 8 -16.90 26.38 2.78
C ARG A 8 -17.18 24.97 3.34
N PRO A 9 -18.19 24.25 2.85
CA PRO A 9 -18.31 22.84 3.20
C PRO A 9 -17.06 22.12 2.70
N ALA A 10 -16.48 21.25 3.52
CA ALA A 10 -15.48 20.29 3.07
C ALA A 10 -16.07 19.56 1.86
N LEU A 11 -15.37 19.61 0.72
CA LEU A 11 -15.78 18.90 -0.47
C LEU A 11 -15.77 17.41 -0.09
N ALA A 12 -16.93 16.76 -0.07
CA ALA A 12 -16.97 15.31 0.14
C ALA A 12 -16.05 14.67 -0.92
N ALA A 13 -15.06 13.90 -0.46
CA ALA A 13 -14.16 13.15 -1.33
C ALA A 13 -14.99 12.49 -2.44
N ARG A 14 -14.66 12.80 -3.69
CA ARG A 14 -15.40 12.18 -4.79
C ARG A 14 -15.06 10.69 -4.78
N ARG A 15 -16.09 9.84 -4.64
CA ARG A 15 -15.92 8.39 -4.50
C ARG A 15 -15.25 7.72 -5.71
N ASP A 16 -15.07 8.45 -6.81
CA ASP A 16 -14.47 8.04 -8.08
C ASP A 16 -13.01 8.50 -8.25
N GLN A 17 -12.43 9.20 -7.28
CA GLN A 17 -11.03 9.65 -7.35
C GLN A 17 -10.17 9.04 -6.24
N PRO A 18 -8.94 8.60 -6.54
CA PRO A 18 -8.03 8.14 -5.52
C PRO A 18 -7.71 9.26 -4.53
N VAL A 19 -7.74 8.93 -3.24
CA VAL A 19 -7.47 9.90 -2.16
C VAL A 19 -5.97 10.17 -1.99
N SER A 20 -5.14 9.25 -2.48
CA SER A 20 -3.68 9.36 -2.42
C SER A 20 -2.99 8.57 -3.53
N ALA A 21 -1.76 8.98 -3.82
CA ALA A 21 -0.82 8.22 -4.65
C ALA A 21 0.35 7.74 -3.77
N GLU A 22 0.64 6.44 -3.81
CA GLU A 22 1.76 5.83 -3.12
C GLU A 22 2.78 5.27 -4.11
N PHE A 23 3.97 5.87 -4.11
CA PHE A 23 5.09 5.56 -5.00
C PHE A 23 5.94 4.47 -4.36
N LYS A 24 6.15 3.36 -5.06
CA LYS A 24 6.72 2.14 -4.47
C LYS A 24 7.92 1.60 -5.25
N LEU A 25 8.92 1.16 -4.50
CA LEU A 25 10.04 0.36 -4.99
C LEU A 25 10.17 -0.91 -4.17
N LEU A 26 10.16 -2.04 -4.86
CA LEU A 26 10.56 -3.32 -4.29
C LEU A 26 12.07 -3.44 -4.41
N LEU A 27 12.75 -3.65 -3.30
CA LEU A 27 14.20 -3.65 -3.18
C LEU A 27 14.70 -5.06 -2.88
N LYS A 28 15.90 -5.38 -3.35
CA LYS A 28 16.55 -6.65 -3.00
C LYS A 28 16.85 -6.69 -1.50
N PRO A 29 16.72 -7.87 -0.85
CA PRO A 29 16.84 -7.99 0.60
C PRO A 29 18.28 -7.96 1.12
N ASP A 30 19.31 -8.11 0.26
CA ASP A 30 20.69 -8.28 0.71
C ASP A 30 21.22 -7.10 1.53
N SER A 31 20.82 -5.87 1.21
CA SER A 31 21.17 -4.66 1.97
C SER A 31 20.44 -4.55 3.31
N PHE A 32 19.48 -5.43 3.62
CA PHE A 32 18.62 -5.36 4.80
C PHE A 32 18.83 -6.53 5.77
N ARG A 33 19.95 -7.26 5.65
CA ARG A 33 20.28 -8.37 6.55
C ARG A 33 20.41 -7.91 8.00
N ASP A 34 21.03 -6.75 8.21
CA ASP A 34 20.78 -5.93 9.41
C ASP A 34 19.66 -4.96 9.07
N ALA A 35 18.53 -5.14 9.73
CA ALA A 35 17.32 -4.39 9.43
C ALA A 35 17.43 -2.91 9.82
N LYS A 36 18.20 -2.59 10.87
CA LYS A 36 18.34 -1.22 11.34
C LYS A 36 19.29 -0.46 10.41
N GLU A 37 20.49 -1.00 10.22
CA GLU A 37 21.53 -0.41 9.38
C GLU A 37 21.03 -0.25 7.94
N GLY A 38 20.43 -1.30 7.36
CA GLY A 38 19.91 -1.23 5.98
C GLY A 38 18.79 -0.21 5.78
N VAL A 39 17.95 0.01 6.79
CA VAL A 39 16.89 1.03 6.75
C VAL A 39 17.49 2.44 6.86
N GLU A 40 18.44 2.65 7.77
CA GLU A 40 19.17 3.92 7.93
C GLU A 40 19.93 4.26 6.65
N ASP A 41 20.75 3.34 6.13
CA ASP A 41 21.52 3.51 4.90
C ASP A 41 20.65 3.84 3.68
N TYR A 42 19.50 3.16 3.55
CA TYR A 42 18.60 3.43 2.43
C TYR A 42 17.90 4.78 2.58
N TRP A 43 17.60 5.22 3.80
CA TRP A 43 17.04 6.54 4.02
C TRP A 43 18.04 7.66 3.72
N ASP A 44 19.29 7.53 4.16
CA ASP A 44 20.37 8.46 3.83
C ASP A 44 20.51 8.63 2.31
N LYS A 45 20.46 7.51 1.58
CA LYS A 45 20.46 7.51 0.12
C LYS A 45 19.25 8.24 -0.47
N VAL A 46 18.05 8.08 0.10
CA VAL A 46 16.86 8.81 -0.33
C VAL A 46 17.06 10.31 -0.14
N GLN A 47 17.60 10.73 1.00
CA GLN A 47 17.87 12.13 1.31
C GLN A 47 18.90 12.73 0.35
N GLU A 48 19.98 11.99 0.05
CA GLU A 48 21.00 12.40 -0.93
C GLU A 48 20.38 12.63 -2.32
N ILE A 49 19.58 11.66 -2.81
CA ILE A 49 18.94 11.74 -4.13
C ILE A 49 17.91 12.87 -4.16
N ALA A 50 17.13 13.06 -3.10
CA ALA A 50 16.21 14.18 -2.97
C ALA A 50 16.96 15.52 -3.04
N GLY A 51 18.08 15.66 -2.32
CA GLY A 51 18.92 16.87 -2.36
C GLY A 51 19.49 17.15 -3.75
N GLN A 52 19.92 16.11 -4.49
CA GLN A 52 20.37 16.24 -5.89
C GLN A 52 19.27 16.75 -6.84
N LEU A 53 18.01 16.46 -6.53
CA LEU A 53 16.85 16.96 -7.27
C LEU A 53 16.41 18.36 -6.81
N GLY A 54 17.05 18.93 -5.79
CA GLY A 54 16.69 20.20 -5.17
C GLY A 54 15.48 20.09 -4.22
N TYR A 55 15.24 18.91 -3.65
CA TYR A 55 14.13 18.64 -2.73
C TYR A 55 14.68 18.64 -1.31
N ASP A 56 13.89 19.14 -0.36
CA ASP A 56 14.23 19.04 1.05
C ASP A 56 13.76 17.69 1.61
N SER A 57 14.52 17.16 2.56
CA SER A 57 14.13 15.95 3.29
C SER A 57 14.53 16.05 4.75
N GLY A 58 13.87 15.28 5.60
CA GLY A 58 14.17 15.26 7.03
C GLY A 58 13.38 14.21 7.78
N GLU A 59 13.54 14.22 9.10
CA GLU A 59 13.21 13.12 10.03
C GLU A 59 14.14 11.90 9.87
N GLU A 60 14.17 11.08 10.92
CA GLU A 60 15.04 9.91 11.08
C GLU A 60 14.20 8.62 11.12
N PRO A 61 14.72 7.49 10.62
CA PRO A 61 14.00 6.23 10.62
C PRO A 61 13.67 5.74 12.03
N LEU A 62 12.41 5.36 12.23
CA LEU A 62 11.90 4.81 13.49
C LEU A 62 11.09 3.54 13.22
N PRO A 63 11.29 2.47 14.02
CA PRO A 63 10.41 1.31 13.99
C PRO A 63 8.95 1.73 14.25
N GLU A 64 8.04 1.27 13.40
CA GLU A 64 6.61 1.58 13.48
C GLU A 64 5.81 0.41 14.05
N GLY A 65 6.17 -0.83 13.70
CA GLY A 65 5.50 -2.01 14.23
C GLY A 65 5.88 -3.31 13.54
N GLU A 66 5.40 -4.42 14.08
CA GLU A 66 5.54 -5.75 13.50
C GLU A 66 4.17 -6.42 13.38
N ARG A 67 3.94 -7.15 12.28
CA ARG A 67 2.72 -7.95 12.10
C ARG A 67 2.97 -9.17 11.23
N THR A 68 2.07 -10.14 11.33
CA THR A 68 1.99 -11.24 10.38
C THR A 68 1.07 -10.87 9.22
N ILE A 69 1.44 -11.27 8.00
CA ILE A 69 0.62 -11.13 6.80
C ILE A 69 0.47 -12.50 6.13
N SER A 70 -0.74 -12.82 5.70
CA SER A 70 -1.02 -13.91 4.76
C SER A 70 -2.07 -13.47 3.75
N PHE A 71 -2.06 -14.08 2.58
CA PHE A 71 -3.11 -13.94 1.58
C PHE A 71 -3.92 -15.22 1.53
N LEU A 72 -5.22 -15.07 1.33
CA LEU A 72 -6.15 -16.17 1.13
C LEU A 72 -6.61 -16.17 -0.31
N ASP A 73 -6.69 -17.35 -0.90
CA ASP A 73 -7.21 -17.56 -2.24
C ASP A 73 -7.71 -19.00 -2.38
N THR A 74 -8.39 -19.29 -3.48
CA THR A 74 -8.68 -20.68 -3.85
C THR A 74 -7.41 -21.36 -4.34
N ASP A 75 -7.43 -22.69 -4.45
CA ASP A 75 -6.30 -23.46 -4.98
C ASP A 75 -5.94 -23.06 -6.42
N ASP A 76 -6.93 -22.63 -7.20
CA ASP A 76 -6.79 -22.15 -8.59
C ASP A 76 -6.60 -20.61 -8.69
N PHE A 77 -6.46 -19.91 -7.56
CA PHE A 77 -6.26 -18.45 -7.48
C PHE A 77 -7.39 -17.58 -8.06
N GLU A 78 -8.64 -18.04 -7.93
CA GLU A 78 -9.83 -17.37 -8.48
C GLU A 78 -9.98 -15.91 -8.05
N LEU A 79 -9.64 -15.55 -6.79
CA LEU A 79 -9.71 -14.14 -6.36
C LEU A 79 -8.72 -13.30 -7.16
N ARG A 80 -7.47 -13.75 -7.26
CA ARG A 80 -6.42 -13.02 -7.97
C ARG A 80 -6.74 -12.87 -9.46
N ASP A 81 -7.22 -13.94 -10.09
CA ASP A 81 -7.55 -13.93 -11.52
C ASP A 81 -8.70 -12.97 -11.84
N HIS A 82 -9.57 -12.71 -10.87
CA HIS A 82 -10.64 -11.70 -10.94
C HIS A 82 -10.25 -10.34 -10.33
N GLY A 83 -8.95 -10.06 -10.12
CA GLY A 83 -8.46 -8.76 -9.66
C GLY A 83 -8.63 -8.49 -8.17
N TYR A 84 -9.12 -9.46 -7.39
CA TYR A 84 -9.25 -9.37 -5.94
C TYR A 84 -8.01 -9.89 -5.21
N LEU A 85 -7.78 -9.35 -4.02
CA LEU A 85 -6.80 -9.81 -3.06
C LEU A 85 -7.46 -9.83 -1.68
N LEU A 86 -7.49 -11.00 -1.05
CA LEU A 86 -7.95 -11.14 0.32
C LEU A 86 -6.74 -11.32 1.24
N ARG A 87 -6.51 -10.34 2.11
CA ARG A 87 -5.33 -10.30 2.97
C ARG A 87 -5.74 -10.34 4.43
N VAL A 88 -5.09 -11.22 5.19
CA VAL A 88 -5.16 -11.27 6.64
C VAL A 88 -3.92 -10.60 7.21
N ARG A 89 -4.11 -9.67 8.15
CA ARG A 89 -3.05 -9.13 8.99
C ARG A 89 -3.32 -9.49 10.43
N LYS A 90 -2.27 -9.89 11.15
CA LYS A 90 -2.36 -10.21 12.57
C LYS A 90 -1.26 -9.52 13.34
N SER A 91 -1.65 -8.59 14.21
CA SER A 91 -0.83 -8.02 15.29
C SER A 91 -1.49 -8.43 16.61
N ASP A 92 -2.15 -7.50 17.29
CA ASP A 92 -2.99 -7.76 18.47
C ASP A 92 -4.37 -8.25 18.01
N ASP A 93 -4.99 -7.52 17.08
CA ASP A 93 -6.24 -7.87 16.41
C ASP A 93 -5.99 -8.58 15.07
N THR A 94 -7.04 -9.21 14.54
CA THR A 94 -7.02 -9.81 13.20
C THR A 94 -7.79 -8.93 12.23
N GLU A 95 -7.08 -8.31 11.30
CA GLU A 95 -7.67 -7.52 10.23
C GLU A 95 -7.82 -8.37 8.96
N LEU A 96 -8.97 -8.25 8.31
CA LEU A 96 -9.24 -8.80 6.98
C LEU A 96 -9.42 -7.64 5.99
N THR A 97 -8.60 -7.61 4.95
CA THR A 97 -8.71 -6.64 3.84
C THR A 97 -9.17 -7.35 2.58
N LEU A 98 -10.32 -6.95 2.02
CA LEU A 98 -10.64 -7.21 0.62
C LEU A 98 -10.17 -6.02 -0.22
N LYS A 99 -9.36 -6.27 -1.25
CA LYS A 99 -8.83 -5.25 -2.16
C LYS A 99 -9.11 -5.67 -3.59
N TYR A 100 -9.74 -4.81 -4.37
CA TYR A 100 -9.81 -4.94 -5.83
C TYR A 100 -8.75 -4.03 -6.47
N ARG A 101 -8.06 -4.52 -7.49
CA ARG A 101 -6.97 -3.79 -8.16
C ARG A 101 -7.09 -3.91 -9.68
N SER A 102 -6.98 -2.77 -10.36
CA SER A 102 -7.04 -2.68 -11.81
C SER A 102 -6.05 -1.66 -12.36
N LEU A 103 -5.66 -1.81 -13.62
CA LEU A 103 -4.96 -0.77 -14.39
C LEU A 103 -5.93 0.33 -14.83
N ASP A 104 -7.23 0.02 -14.88
CA ASP A 104 -8.28 0.98 -15.19
C ASP A 104 -8.81 1.59 -13.88
N ARG A 105 -8.73 2.92 -13.79
CA ARG A 105 -9.18 3.67 -12.61
C ARG A 105 -10.68 3.56 -12.41
N ASP A 106 -11.45 3.70 -13.48
CA ASP A 106 -12.90 3.78 -13.41
C ASP A 106 -13.47 2.39 -13.08
N ASP A 107 -12.84 1.33 -13.62
CA ASP A 107 -13.07 -0.05 -13.23
C ASP A 107 -12.81 -0.28 -11.72
N ALA A 108 -11.63 0.12 -11.23
CA ALA A 108 -11.30 -0.02 -9.80
C ALA A 108 -12.25 0.78 -8.89
N ALA A 109 -12.68 1.97 -9.33
CA ALA A 109 -13.62 2.81 -8.59
C ALA A 109 -15.03 2.21 -8.53
N ALA A 110 -15.47 1.56 -9.61
CA ALA A 110 -16.80 0.97 -9.75
C ALA A 110 -17.00 -0.29 -8.90
N HIS A 111 -15.95 -1.06 -8.65
CA HIS A 111 -16.03 -2.31 -7.88
C HIS A 111 -16.50 -2.06 -6.43
N ASP A 112 -17.41 -2.90 -5.95
CA ASP A 112 -17.91 -2.83 -4.57
C ASP A 112 -17.08 -3.73 -3.66
N VAL A 113 -16.40 -3.10 -2.71
CA VAL A 113 -15.65 -3.78 -1.63
C VAL A 113 -16.26 -3.43 -0.26
N SER A 114 -17.48 -2.87 -0.23
CA SER A 114 -18.16 -2.53 1.02
C SER A 114 -18.36 -3.77 1.90
N SER A 115 -18.42 -3.53 3.21
CA SER A 115 -18.57 -4.59 4.21
C SER A 115 -19.88 -4.47 4.96
N THR A 116 -20.41 -5.60 5.45
CA THR A 116 -21.61 -5.64 6.31
C THR A 116 -21.33 -5.22 7.75
N VAL A 117 -20.05 -5.15 8.14
CA VAL A 117 -19.57 -4.68 9.44
C VAL A 117 -18.76 -3.39 9.30
N PRO A 118 -18.55 -2.62 10.39
CA PRO A 118 -17.71 -1.42 10.35
C PRO A 118 -16.32 -1.71 9.77
N GLY A 119 -15.87 -0.82 8.89
CA GLY A 119 -14.62 -0.99 8.17
C GLY A 119 -14.06 0.33 7.64
N GLN A 120 -12.81 0.29 7.19
CA GLN A 120 -12.15 1.42 6.57
C GLN A 120 -12.02 1.19 5.06
N THR A 121 -12.81 1.93 4.28
CA THR A 121 -12.71 1.93 2.82
C THR A 121 -11.70 2.97 2.34
N LYS A 122 -10.85 2.61 1.37
CA LYS A 122 -9.90 3.51 0.70
C LYS A 122 -9.87 3.24 -0.79
N PHE A 123 -9.74 4.31 -1.57
CA PHE A 123 -9.41 4.25 -3.00
C PHE A 123 -8.07 4.95 -3.22
N GLU A 124 -7.05 4.23 -3.68
CA GLU A 124 -5.67 4.71 -3.78
C GLU A 124 -5.05 4.35 -5.13
N MET A 125 -4.05 5.13 -5.53
CA MET A 125 -3.19 4.83 -6.68
C MET A 125 -1.83 4.33 -6.17
N ASP A 126 -1.44 3.12 -6.55
CA ASP A 126 -0.10 2.56 -6.35
C ASP A 126 0.74 2.88 -7.60
N VAL A 127 1.76 3.73 -7.48
CA VAL A 127 2.68 4.08 -8.58
C VAL A 127 3.94 3.23 -8.50
N THR A 128 4.08 2.30 -9.44
CA THR A 128 5.25 1.41 -9.56
C THR A 128 5.97 1.65 -10.89
N ARG A 129 6.12 0.63 -11.74
CA ARG A 129 6.42 0.78 -13.18
C ARG A 129 5.19 1.16 -13.99
N ARG A 130 4.01 0.89 -13.44
CA ARG A 130 2.70 1.24 -13.98
C ARG A 130 1.86 1.77 -12.83
N ASP A 131 0.84 2.54 -13.17
CA ASP A 131 -0.14 3.01 -12.21
C ASP A 131 -1.18 1.92 -12.00
N LEU A 132 -1.39 1.55 -10.74
CA LEU A 132 -2.38 0.57 -10.34
C LEU A 132 -3.39 1.26 -9.43
N PHE A 133 -4.66 1.19 -9.77
CA PHE A 133 -5.73 1.72 -8.96
C PHE A 133 -6.27 0.62 -8.08
N SER A 134 -6.57 0.94 -6.83
CA SER A 134 -7.11 -0.08 -5.95
C SER A 134 -8.09 0.47 -4.94
N LYS A 135 -9.22 -0.20 -4.85
CA LYS A 135 -10.24 0.05 -3.84
C LYS A 135 -10.18 -1.08 -2.83
N SER A 136 -10.17 -0.73 -1.56
CA SER A 136 -10.07 -1.72 -0.48
C SER A 136 -10.97 -1.37 0.67
N ASN A 137 -11.36 -2.40 1.41
CA ASN A 137 -12.02 -2.28 2.70
C ASN A 137 -11.35 -3.21 3.69
N THR A 138 -10.98 -2.66 4.84
CA THR A 138 -10.38 -3.41 5.95
C THR A 138 -11.33 -3.43 7.13
N ILE A 139 -11.60 -4.63 7.64
CA ILE A 139 -12.45 -4.89 8.80
C ILE A 139 -11.69 -5.71 9.84
N GLU A 140 -12.10 -5.63 11.10
CA GLU A 140 -11.64 -6.53 12.15
C GLU A 140 -12.53 -7.78 12.20
N VAL A 141 -11.93 -8.95 12.41
CA VAL A 141 -12.66 -10.24 12.46
C VAL A 141 -12.14 -11.12 13.60
N ASP A 142 -13.06 -11.82 14.26
CA ASP A 142 -12.68 -12.84 15.25
C ASP A 142 -12.25 -14.15 14.59
N ARG A 143 -12.78 -14.44 13.40
CA ARG A 143 -12.50 -15.65 12.63
C ARG A 143 -12.18 -15.29 11.18
N VAL A 144 -11.09 -15.88 10.69
CA VAL A 144 -10.70 -15.80 9.28
C VAL A 144 -11.65 -16.67 8.45
N PRO A 145 -12.19 -16.18 7.32
CA PRO A 145 -13.08 -16.95 6.47
C PRO A 145 -12.34 -18.14 5.83
N GLU A 146 -13.05 -19.27 5.72
CA GLU A 146 -12.53 -20.53 5.16
C GLU A 146 -13.09 -20.82 3.76
N ARG A 147 -14.08 -20.03 3.31
CA ARG A 147 -14.73 -20.16 2.01
C ARG A 147 -15.06 -18.80 1.41
N ILE A 148 -15.21 -18.74 0.09
CA ILE A 148 -15.67 -17.53 -0.61
C ILE A 148 -17.05 -17.09 -0.07
N SER A 149 -17.97 -18.01 0.18
CA SER A 149 -19.28 -17.67 0.75
C SER A 149 -19.23 -17.04 2.14
N ASP A 150 -18.20 -17.32 2.94
CA ASP A 150 -17.98 -16.62 4.21
C ASP A 150 -17.48 -15.19 3.98
N CYS A 151 -16.60 -15.00 2.99
CA CYS A 151 -16.19 -13.67 2.54
C CYS A 151 -17.38 -12.86 2.01
N GLN A 152 -18.29 -13.47 1.26
CA GLN A 152 -19.47 -12.80 0.71
C GLN A 152 -20.43 -12.30 1.79
N LYS A 153 -20.53 -13.00 2.94
CA LYS A 153 -21.30 -12.51 4.10
C LYS A 153 -20.69 -11.21 4.67
N LEU A 154 -19.37 -11.08 4.62
CA LEU A 154 -18.64 -9.90 5.09
C LEU A 154 -18.56 -8.81 4.04
N PHE A 155 -18.39 -9.17 2.76
CA PHE A 155 -18.20 -8.29 1.61
C PHE A 155 -19.18 -8.69 0.48
N PRO A 156 -20.43 -8.22 0.51
CA PRO A 156 -21.49 -8.69 -0.38
C PRO A 156 -21.29 -8.30 -1.84
N GLY A 157 -20.37 -7.39 -2.14
CA GLY A 157 -19.97 -7.04 -3.51
C GLY A 157 -19.03 -8.05 -4.19
N LEU A 158 -18.53 -9.06 -3.45
CA LEU A 158 -17.72 -10.14 -4.02
C LEU A 158 -18.64 -11.16 -4.73
N ASP A 159 -18.58 -11.21 -6.06
CA ASP A 159 -19.41 -12.12 -6.86
C ASP A 159 -18.54 -13.18 -7.56
N LEU A 160 -18.20 -14.23 -6.82
CA LEU A 160 -17.45 -15.39 -7.32
C LEU A 160 -18.13 -16.69 -6.87
N PRO A 161 -17.92 -17.81 -7.58
CA PRO A 161 -18.37 -19.13 -7.15
C PRO A 161 -17.86 -19.48 -5.75
N ASP A 162 -18.67 -20.19 -4.96
CA ASP A 162 -18.23 -20.64 -3.64
C ASP A 162 -17.15 -21.73 -3.77
N ASP A 163 -16.04 -21.53 -3.08
CA ASP A 163 -14.94 -22.48 -3.00
C ASP A 163 -14.18 -22.31 -1.67
N GLU A 164 -13.33 -23.27 -1.34
CA GLU A 164 -12.45 -23.21 -0.15
C GLU A 164 -11.35 -22.17 -0.33
N LEU A 165 -11.07 -21.46 0.77
CA LEU A 165 -9.99 -20.51 0.86
C LEU A 165 -8.86 -21.11 1.68
N ALA A 166 -7.68 -21.16 1.08
CA ALA A 166 -6.45 -21.55 1.75
C ALA A 166 -5.47 -20.39 1.76
N ARG A 167 -4.45 -20.48 2.61
CA ARG A 167 -3.32 -19.56 2.50
C ARG A 167 -2.60 -19.83 1.19
N VAL A 168 -2.35 -18.77 0.43
CA VAL A 168 -1.60 -18.84 -0.82
C VAL A 168 -0.25 -19.49 -0.56
N LYS A 169 -0.05 -20.69 -1.13
CA LYS A 169 1.16 -21.52 -0.98
C LYS A 169 1.57 -21.82 0.47
N ASP A 170 0.59 -21.86 1.39
CA ASP A 170 0.78 -21.94 2.85
C ASP A 170 1.78 -20.91 3.41
N ARG A 171 1.97 -19.77 2.70
CA ARG A 171 2.93 -18.76 3.12
C ARG A 171 2.34 -17.82 4.15
N LYS A 172 3.17 -17.52 5.14
CA LYS A 172 2.93 -16.53 6.17
C LYS A 172 4.20 -15.71 6.35
N VAL A 173 4.12 -14.41 6.07
CA VAL A 173 5.27 -13.52 6.19
C VAL A 173 5.16 -12.65 7.43
N LYS A 174 6.29 -12.40 8.09
CA LYS A 174 6.38 -11.36 9.12
C LYS A 174 6.77 -10.05 8.45
N GLU A 175 5.98 -9.00 8.63
CA GLU A 175 6.32 -7.65 8.23
C GLU A 175 6.87 -6.87 9.42
N LYS A 176 8.00 -6.20 9.22
CA LYS A 176 8.47 -5.11 10.09
C LYS A 176 8.34 -3.80 9.33
N SER A 177 7.66 -2.82 9.91
CA SER A 177 7.43 -1.51 9.32
C SER A 177 8.27 -0.45 10.01
N TYR A 178 8.73 0.52 9.22
CA TYR A 178 9.54 1.64 9.64
C TYR A 178 8.93 2.92 9.07
N LYS A 179 8.68 3.89 9.94
CA LYS A 179 8.43 5.27 9.53
C LYS A 179 9.79 5.89 9.26
N LEU A 180 10.02 6.38 8.05
CA LEU A 180 11.30 7.01 7.70
C LEU A 180 11.25 8.49 8.00
N GLY A 181 10.63 9.23 7.11
CA GLY A 181 10.56 10.66 7.23
C GLY A 181 9.75 11.27 6.11
N ARG A 182 10.13 12.47 5.71
CA ARG A 182 9.35 13.25 4.75
C ARG A 182 10.26 13.89 3.72
N VAL A 183 9.75 13.97 2.49
CA VAL A 183 10.39 14.69 1.39
C VAL A 183 9.45 15.82 0.97
N THR A 184 9.96 17.05 0.95
CA THR A 184 9.24 18.22 0.44
C THR A 184 9.49 18.32 -1.06
N LEU A 185 8.41 18.23 -1.84
CA LEU A 185 8.44 18.27 -3.30
C LEU A 185 8.52 19.72 -3.80
N PRO A 186 8.83 19.96 -5.09
CA PRO A 186 9.04 21.32 -5.63
C PRO A 186 7.86 22.28 -5.48
N ASP A 187 6.64 21.75 -5.39
CA ASP A 187 5.42 22.53 -5.19
C ASP A 187 5.15 22.85 -3.71
N GLY A 188 6.06 22.47 -2.81
CA GLY A 188 5.96 22.66 -1.36
C GLY A 188 5.13 21.58 -0.64
N SER A 189 4.55 20.63 -1.38
CA SER A 189 3.83 19.50 -0.78
C SER A 189 4.81 18.53 -0.09
N THR A 190 4.28 17.71 0.81
CA THR A 190 5.11 16.75 1.56
C THR A 190 4.72 15.31 1.27
N ALA A 191 5.66 14.54 0.74
CA ALA A 191 5.58 13.10 0.63
C ALA A 191 6.01 12.43 1.94
N LYS A 192 5.18 11.54 2.50
CA LYS A 192 5.50 10.76 3.70
C LYS A 192 6.13 9.43 3.30
N ALA A 193 7.35 9.16 3.74
CA ALA A 193 8.11 7.97 3.40
C ALA A 193 8.04 6.89 4.50
N GLY A 194 7.99 5.64 4.07
CA GLY A 194 8.02 4.47 4.91
C GLY A 194 8.79 3.33 4.26
N MET A 195 9.18 2.37 5.07
CA MET A 195 9.76 1.12 4.59
C MET A 195 9.15 -0.05 5.32
N SER A 196 9.05 -1.17 4.61
CA SER A 196 8.60 -2.43 5.20
C SER A 196 9.44 -3.59 4.70
N LEU A 197 9.90 -4.39 5.66
CA LEU A 197 10.71 -5.58 5.42
C LEU A 197 9.84 -6.80 5.64
N TRP A 198 9.75 -7.68 4.64
CA TRP A 198 9.03 -8.95 4.75
C TRP A 198 10.00 -10.08 5.01
N TYR A 199 9.68 -10.94 5.96
CA TYR A 199 10.50 -12.08 6.37
C TYR A 199 9.72 -13.37 6.17
N ASP A 200 10.39 -14.34 5.56
CA ASP A 200 9.99 -15.75 5.51
C ASP A 200 11.19 -16.58 5.98
N GLY A 201 11.34 -16.66 7.30
CA GLY A 201 12.53 -17.19 7.97
C GLY A 201 13.40 -16.12 8.62
N LYS A 202 14.71 -16.36 8.67
CA LYS A 202 15.67 -15.53 9.42
C LYS A 202 16.05 -14.23 8.72
N HIS A 203 16.11 -14.24 7.39
CA HIS A 203 16.51 -13.10 6.58
C HIS A 203 15.29 -12.49 5.88
N PRO A 204 15.33 -11.18 5.53
CA PRO A 204 14.27 -10.59 4.74
C PRO A 204 14.14 -11.32 3.40
N LEU A 205 12.90 -11.58 3.00
CA LEU A 205 12.51 -12.01 1.67
C LEU A 205 12.60 -10.84 0.68
N LEU A 206 12.17 -9.65 1.12
CA LEU A 206 12.19 -8.41 0.35
C LEU A 206 12.13 -7.19 1.27
N ALA A 207 12.45 -6.04 0.72
CA ALA A 207 12.16 -4.74 1.29
C ALA A 207 11.27 -3.95 0.32
N GLU A 208 10.32 -3.17 0.82
CA GLU A 208 9.59 -2.19 0.03
C GLU A 208 9.77 -0.81 0.65
N PHE A 209 10.31 0.10 -0.14
CA PHE A 209 10.26 1.52 0.14
C PHE A 209 9.02 2.10 -0.51
N SER A 210 8.30 2.95 0.23
CA SER A 210 7.21 3.73 -0.32
C SER A 210 7.18 5.16 0.16
N PHE A 211 6.63 6.05 -0.64
CA PHE A 211 6.24 7.38 -0.18
C PHE A 211 4.88 7.78 -0.74
N ARG A 212 4.07 8.44 0.09
CA ARG A 212 2.69 8.79 -0.23
C ARG A 212 2.51 10.30 -0.33
N ILE A 213 1.81 10.75 -1.37
CA ILE A 213 1.26 12.10 -1.48
C ILE A 213 -0.28 12.02 -1.40
N PRO A 214 -0.95 12.97 -0.72
CA PRO A 214 -2.39 13.13 -0.84
C PRO A 214 -2.75 13.64 -2.24
N LEU A 215 -3.89 13.20 -2.78
CA LEU A 215 -4.43 13.68 -4.06
C LEU A 215 -5.69 14.55 -3.90
N GLU A 216 -6.30 14.51 -2.72
CA GLU A 216 -7.39 15.42 -2.35
C GLU A 216 -6.86 16.88 -2.24
N ASP A 217 -7.76 17.86 -2.36
CA ASP A 217 -7.50 19.29 -2.11
C ASP A 217 -6.46 19.99 -3.02
N GLY A 218 -6.35 19.59 -4.29
CA GLY A 218 -5.57 20.34 -5.28
C GLY A 218 -4.06 20.07 -5.26
N HIS A 219 -3.64 18.98 -4.61
CA HIS A 219 -2.26 18.48 -4.61
C HIS A 219 -1.89 17.62 -5.83
N SER A 220 -2.66 17.68 -6.93
CA SER A 220 -2.31 17.01 -8.19
C SER A 220 -1.00 17.55 -8.81
N GLY A 221 -0.59 18.77 -8.44
CA GLY A 221 0.68 19.37 -8.87
C GLY A 221 1.94 18.67 -8.35
N SER A 222 1.80 17.83 -7.32
CA SER A 222 2.93 17.16 -6.65
C SER A 222 3.41 15.91 -7.39
N GLU A 223 2.54 15.31 -8.20
CA GLU A 223 2.79 14.03 -8.86
C GLU A 223 4.03 14.03 -9.78
N PRO A 224 4.27 15.05 -10.63
CA PRO A 224 5.48 15.09 -11.46
C PRO A 224 6.79 15.06 -10.65
N GLY A 225 6.84 15.79 -9.53
CA GLY A 225 8.02 15.78 -8.63
C GLY A 225 8.20 14.43 -7.95
N ALA A 226 7.10 13.83 -7.49
CA ALA A 226 7.10 12.50 -6.91
C ALA A 226 7.57 11.41 -7.90
N ARG A 227 7.09 11.45 -9.16
CA ARG A 227 7.55 10.53 -10.22
C ARG A 227 9.04 10.67 -10.49
N ARG A 228 9.54 11.91 -10.57
CA ARG A 228 10.97 12.19 -10.77
C ARG A 228 11.83 11.59 -9.65
N LEU A 229 11.40 11.72 -8.39
CA LEU A 229 12.08 11.08 -7.26
C LEU A 229 12.05 9.55 -7.37
N LEU A 230 10.88 8.96 -7.67
CA LEU A 230 10.75 7.51 -7.83
C LEU A 230 11.68 6.95 -8.92
N GLU A 231 11.75 7.63 -10.07
CA GLU A 231 12.63 7.26 -11.18
C GLU A 231 14.10 7.37 -10.79
N ALA A 232 14.51 8.48 -10.18
CA ALA A 232 15.89 8.67 -9.72
C ALA A 232 16.33 7.62 -8.69
N LEU A 233 15.42 7.24 -7.78
CA LEU A 233 15.64 6.18 -6.81
C LEU A 233 15.75 4.81 -7.47
N ARG A 234 14.90 4.52 -8.47
CA ARG A 234 14.91 3.25 -9.22
C ARG A 234 16.21 3.05 -9.97
N GLU A 235 16.72 4.08 -10.65
CA GLU A 235 17.97 4.03 -11.40
C GLU A 235 19.19 3.76 -10.52
N ARG A 236 19.14 4.19 -9.26
CA ARG A 236 20.25 4.11 -8.31
C ARG A 236 20.13 2.95 -7.34
N SER A 237 19.05 2.16 -7.38
CA SER A 237 18.77 1.10 -6.40
C SER A 237 18.66 -0.28 -7.04
N GLU A 238 19.09 -1.30 -6.30
CA GLU A 238 18.85 -2.67 -6.68
C GLU A 238 17.41 -3.06 -6.39
N THR A 239 16.61 -3.12 -7.45
CA THR A 239 15.16 -3.36 -7.37
C THR A 239 14.79 -4.76 -7.80
N LEU A 240 13.65 -5.24 -7.31
CA LEU A 240 12.94 -6.42 -7.79
C LEU A 240 11.84 -5.99 -8.75
N GLU A 241 11.45 -6.89 -9.67
CA GLU A 241 10.29 -6.68 -10.53
C GLU A 241 8.99 -7.11 -9.84
N GLY A 242 7.87 -6.51 -10.26
CA GLY A 242 6.54 -6.84 -9.75
C GLY A 242 6.20 -6.17 -8.42
N THR A 243 5.26 -6.77 -7.70
CA THR A 243 4.77 -6.31 -6.40
C THR A 243 5.07 -7.33 -5.30
N LYS A 244 4.98 -6.92 -4.04
CA LYS A 244 5.02 -7.83 -2.89
C LYS A 244 4.05 -9.00 -3.02
N THR A 245 2.86 -8.74 -3.56
CA THR A 245 1.84 -9.77 -3.79
C THR A 245 2.33 -10.78 -4.81
N ASP A 246 2.96 -10.35 -5.90
CA ASP A 246 3.51 -11.27 -6.90
C ASP A 246 4.55 -12.21 -6.30
N VAL A 247 5.36 -11.75 -5.34
CA VAL A 247 6.32 -12.62 -4.63
C VAL A 247 5.64 -13.72 -3.82
N ILE A 248 4.46 -13.47 -3.26
CA ILE A 248 3.69 -14.48 -2.50
C ILE A 248 3.06 -15.51 -3.43
N TYR A 249 2.54 -15.06 -4.56
CA TYR A 249 1.89 -15.93 -5.55
C TYR A 249 2.89 -16.61 -6.51
N ALA A 250 4.16 -16.18 -6.56
CA ALA A 250 5.25 -16.79 -7.33
C ALA A 250 5.77 -18.07 -6.72
#